data_AF-A0A956GIR2-F1
#
_entry.id   AF-A0A956GIR2-F1
#
_cell.length_a   1.000
_cell.length_b   1.000
_cell.length_c   1.000
_cell.angle_alpha   90.00
_cell.angle_beta   90.00
_cell.angle_gamma   90.00
#
_symmetry.space_group_name_H-M   'P 1'
#
loop_
_entity.id
_entity.type
_entity.pdbx_description
1 polymer ?
#
loop_
_entity_poly.entity_id
_entity_poly.type
_entity_poly.pdbx_seq_one_letter_code
_entity_poly.pdbx_strand_id
1 'polypeptide(L)'
;MGETQQKEPSAEAAPSSEQTVRRWRKAFYSIYLAFTVLAGLWALLSMLSVHCGWRPPSAAAALRGPRIINKGDNPDELRRCHQRLERLLTDLHHKTFTLQARTLKYPKIDPAVEWRNWSKAWRARWRELDRRCRLSELAGSGKSKEIDRMQAIHRVLAELQLGYSGVVDRFVERFADRLRGLRKDLAAVRAMIDQRGARRR
;
A
#
# COMPACT_ATOMS: atom_id res chain seq x y z
N MET A 1 -27.02 -23.96 83.52
CA MET A 1 -25.93 -24.85 83.09
C MET A 1 -26.09 -25.10 81.60
N GLY A 2 -25.22 -24.51 80.80
CA GLY A 2 -25.22 -24.60 79.34
C GLY A 2 -23.93 -23.95 78.85
N GLU A 3 -22.88 -24.76 78.72
CA GLU A 3 -21.58 -24.32 78.20
C GLU A 3 -21.67 -24.12 76.69
N THR A 4 -21.55 -22.87 76.25
CA THR A 4 -21.34 -22.51 74.84
C THR A 4 -19.89 -22.75 74.47
N GLN A 5 -19.64 -23.85 73.75
CA GLN A 5 -18.35 -24.16 73.14
C GLN A 5 -18.04 -23.16 72.02
N GLN A 6 -17.16 -22.20 72.30
CA GLN A 6 -16.69 -21.21 71.34
C GLN A 6 -15.64 -21.87 70.43
N LYS A 7 -16.04 -22.17 69.20
CA LYS A 7 -15.21 -22.78 68.16
C LYS A 7 -14.19 -21.76 67.64
N GLU A 8 -12.93 -21.94 68.01
CA GLU A 8 -11.81 -21.15 67.48
C GLU A 8 -11.74 -21.28 65.94
N PRO A 9 -11.71 -20.16 65.19
CA PRO A 9 -11.50 -20.20 63.76
C PRO A 9 -10.06 -20.64 63.47
N SER A 10 -9.90 -21.81 62.86
CA SER A 10 -8.62 -22.30 62.36
C SER A 10 -8.03 -21.27 61.39
N ALA A 11 -6.88 -20.70 61.76
CA ALA A 11 -6.09 -19.82 60.91
C ALA A 11 -5.62 -20.61 59.68
N GLU A 12 -6.31 -20.41 58.56
CA GLU A 12 -5.94 -20.95 57.27
C GLU A 12 -4.60 -20.31 56.87
N ALA A 13 -3.54 -21.13 56.87
CA ALA A 13 -2.17 -20.68 56.66
C ALA A 13 -2.04 -20.01 55.28
N ALA A 14 -1.83 -18.69 55.29
CA ALA A 14 -1.59 -17.93 54.07
C ALA A 14 -0.38 -18.51 53.32
N PRO A 15 -0.50 -18.81 52.01
CA PRO A 15 0.60 -19.39 51.25
C PRO A 15 1.78 -18.44 51.26
N SER A 16 2.94 -18.93 51.72
CA SER A 16 4.19 -18.17 51.80
C SER A 16 4.49 -17.46 50.47
N SER A 17 4.78 -16.17 50.52
CA SER A 17 5.02 -15.27 49.38
C SER A 17 6.06 -15.79 48.38
N GLU A 18 6.96 -16.69 48.78
CA GLU A 18 7.91 -17.33 47.88
C GLU A 18 7.27 -18.30 46.88
N GLN A 19 6.21 -19.02 47.29
CA GLN A 19 5.52 -19.97 46.41
C GLN A 19 4.71 -19.25 45.33
N THR A 20 4.12 -18.10 45.65
CA THR A 20 3.37 -17.29 44.68
C THR A 20 4.31 -16.71 43.63
N VAL A 21 5.46 -16.16 44.02
CA VAL A 21 6.46 -15.60 43.08
C VAL A 21 7.00 -16.66 42.11
N ARG A 22 7.29 -17.88 42.59
CA ARG A 22 7.75 -18.98 41.72
C ARG A 22 6.70 -19.42 40.70
N ARG A 23 5.41 -19.46 41.09
CA ARG A 23 4.31 -19.77 40.17
C ARG A 23 4.13 -18.68 39.12
N TRP A 24 4.18 -17.42 39.53
CA TRP A 24 4.08 -16.27 38.61
C TRP A 24 5.21 -16.25 37.58
N ARG A 25 6.46 -16.48 37.98
CA ARG A 25 7.58 -16.56 37.04
C ARG A 25 7.39 -17.67 36.02
N LYS A 26 6.98 -18.87 36.44
CA LYS A 26 6.70 -19.99 35.51
C LYS A 26 5.59 -19.67 34.52
N ALA A 27 4.51 -19.04 34.99
CA ALA A 27 3.42 -18.61 34.12
C ALA A 27 3.89 -17.58 33.08
N PHE A 28 4.63 -16.55 33.50
CA PHE A 28 5.18 -15.54 32.59
C PHE A 28 6.13 -16.13 31.55
N TYR A 29 7.05 -17.01 31.95
CA TYR A 29 7.95 -17.67 31.02
C TYR A 29 7.18 -18.53 30.01
N SER A 30 6.14 -19.27 30.43
CA SER A 30 5.33 -20.07 29.50
C SER A 30 4.61 -19.22 28.45
N ILE A 31 4.03 -18.09 28.85
CA ILE A 31 3.33 -17.16 27.94
C ILE A 31 4.32 -16.54 26.95
N TYR A 32 5.48 -16.08 27.45
CA TYR A 32 6.53 -15.49 26.61
C TYR A 32 7.07 -16.49 25.59
N LEU A 33 7.30 -17.75 26.00
CA LEU A 33 7.79 -18.82 25.13
C LEU A 33 6.74 -19.18 24.07
N ALA A 34 5.46 -19.26 24.43
CA ALA A 34 4.38 -19.48 23.48
C ALA A 34 4.31 -18.35 22.44
N PHE A 35 4.39 -17.09 22.86
CA PHE A 35 4.31 -15.94 21.97
C PHE A 35 5.50 -15.88 20.99
N THR A 36 6.72 -16.14 21.48
CA THR A 36 7.93 -16.14 20.64
C THR A 36 7.92 -17.27 19.62
N VAL A 37 7.47 -18.48 20.00
CA VAL A 37 7.31 -19.60 19.06
C VAL A 37 6.24 -19.29 18.01
N LEU A 38 5.09 -18.72 18.41
CA LEU A 38 4.04 -18.29 17.47
C LEU A 38 4.54 -17.23 16.50
N ALA A 39 5.26 -16.22 16.98
CA ALA A 39 5.83 -15.17 16.13
C ALA A 39 6.87 -15.73 15.15
N GLY A 40 7.72 -16.66 15.61
CA GLY A 40 8.70 -17.36 14.76
C GLY A 40 8.05 -18.20 13.67
N LEU A 41 7.02 -18.99 14.03
CA LEU A 41 6.22 -19.75 13.06
C LEU A 41 5.55 -18.84 12.03
N TRP A 42 4.99 -17.70 12.47
CA TRP A 42 4.34 -16.73 11.58
C TRP A 42 5.33 -16.06 10.62
N ALA A 43 6.53 -15.74 11.09
CA ALA A 43 7.61 -15.22 10.25
C ALA A 43 8.08 -16.26 9.22
N LEU A 44 8.24 -17.53 9.63
CA LEU A 44 8.58 -18.64 8.73
C LEU A 44 7.50 -18.87 7.67
N LEU A 45 6.23 -18.89 8.06
CA LEU A 45 5.09 -18.99 7.13
C LEU A 45 5.06 -17.82 6.15
N SER A 46 5.35 -16.60 6.61
CA SER A 46 5.44 -15.41 5.76
C SER A 46 6.60 -15.50 4.76
N MET A 47 7.77 -15.98 5.18
CA MET A 47 8.91 -16.21 4.28
C MET A 47 8.64 -17.33 3.27
N LEU A 48 8.05 -18.44 3.71
CA LEU A 48 7.64 -19.55 2.84
C LEU A 48 6.60 -19.09 1.81
N SER A 49 5.69 -18.19 2.18
CA SER A 49 4.72 -17.61 1.24
C SER A 49 5.39 -16.81 0.11
N VAL A 50 6.52 -16.16 0.40
CA VAL A 50 7.31 -15.39 -0.57
C VAL A 50 8.19 -16.31 -1.43
N HIS A 51 8.79 -17.36 -0.84
CA HIS A 51 9.69 -18.28 -1.54
C HIS A 51 8.97 -19.38 -2.33
N CYS A 52 7.89 -19.96 -1.82
CA CYS A 52 7.13 -21.02 -2.48
C CYS A 52 6.17 -20.52 -3.57
N GLY A 53 6.18 -19.24 -3.89
CA GLY A 53 5.54 -18.73 -5.11
C GLY A 53 4.03 -18.99 -5.17
N TRP A 54 3.33 -19.01 -4.03
CA TRP A 54 1.86 -19.02 -3.95
C TRP A 54 1.29 -17.69 -4.46
N ARG A 55 1.48 -17.45 -5.76
CA ARG A 55 0.68 -16.52 -6.54
C ARG A 55 -0.70 -17.16 -6.66
N PRO A 56 -1.78 -16.49 -6.23
CA PRO A 56 -3.11 -17.04 -6.41
C PRO A 56 -3.32 -17.39 -7.90
N PRO A 57 -3.90 -18.56 -8.21
CA PRO A 57 -4.09 -19.06 -9.57
C PRO A 57 -4.97 -18.15 -10.45
N SER A 58 -5.58 -17.11 -9.88
CA SER A 58 -6.28 -16.06 -10.61
C SER A 58 -5.39 -15.19 -11.51
N ALA A 59 -4.06 -15.24 -11.41
CA ALA A 59 -3.15 -14.58 -12.35
C ALA A 59 -2.92 -15.35 -13.66
N ALA A 60 -3.29 -16.64 -13.71
CA ALA A 60 -3.20 -17.48 -14.90
C ALA A 60 -4.49 -17.45 -15.75
N ALA A 61 -5.61 -17.05 -15.15
CA ALA A 61 -6.87 -16.86 -15.88
C ALA A 61 -6.75 -15.65 -16.82
N ALA A 62 -6.60 -15.94 -18.11
CA ALA A 62 -6.68 -15.02 -19.23
C ALA A 62 -5.57 -13.94 -19.31
N LEU A 63 -4.35 -14.39 -19.59
CA LEU A 63 -3.33 -13.60 -20.31
C LEU A 63 -3.74 -13.28 -21.76
N ARG A 64 -5.00 -12.89 -22.02
CA ARG A 64 -5.44 -12.44 -23.36
C ARG A 64 -4.80 -11.08 -23.64
N GLY A 65 -3.89 -11.03 -24.60
CA GLY A 65 -3.31 -9.80 -25.14
C GLY A 65 -1.98 -10.04 -25.85
N PRO A 66 -1.46 -9.01 -26.53
CA PRO A 66 -0.31 -9.11 -27.40
C PRO A 66 0.93 -9.57 -26.62
N ARG A 67 1.59 -10.59 -27.15
CA ARG A 67 2.88 -11.12 -26.69
C ARG A 67 3.83 -11.04 -27.87
N ILE A 68 5.08 -10.66 -27.63
CA ILE A 68 6.11 -10.74 -28.68
C ILE A 68 6.54 -12.20 -28.80
N ILE A 69 6.13 -12.86 -29.89
CA ILE A 69 6.42 -14.28 -30.14
C ILE A 69 7.68 -14.40 -31.00
N ASN A 70 7.72 -13.69 -32.12
CA ASN A 70 8.78 -13.77 -33.12
C ASN A 70 9.90 -12.76 -32.88
N LYS A 71 10.45 -12.70 -31.66
CA LYS A 71 11.63 -11.87 -31.30
C LYS A 71 11.57 -10.37 -31.68
N GLY A 72 10.40 -9.82 -32.03
CA GLY A 72 10.22 -8.43 -32.46
C GLY A 72 10.01 -8.25 -33.97
N ASP A 73 10.01 -9.32 -34.76
CA ASP A 73 9.92 -9.22 -36.23
C ASP A 73 8.53 -8.78 -36.72
N ASN A 74 7.51 -8.88 -35.86
CA ASN A 74 6.15 -8.47 -36.18
C ASN A 74 5.89 -6.99 -35.76
N PRO A 75 5.75 -6.06 -36.71
CA PRO A 75 5.56 -4.63 -36.40
C PRO A 75 4.25 -4.35 -35.65
N ASP A 76 3.22 -5.17 -35.80
CA ASP A 76 1.94 -4.99 -35.08
C ASP A 76 2.04 -5.40 -33.61
N GLU A 77 2.89 -6.36 -33.27
CA GLU A 77 3.21 -6.70 -31.88
C GLU A 77 3.97 -5.56 -31.21
N LEU A 78 4.99 -5.01 -31.89
CA LEU A 78 5.74 -3.85 -31.42
C LEU A 78 4.84 -2.64 -31.21
N ARG A 79 3.99 -2.29 -32.19
CA ARG A 79 3.06 -1.16 -32.09
C ARG A 79 2.12 -1.29 -30.89
N ARG A 80 1.60 -2.49 -30.63
CA ARG A 80 0.73 -2.74 -29.47
C ARG A 80 1.47 -2.63 -28.14
N CYS A 81 2.72 -3.09 -28.08
CA CYS A 81 3.58 -2.93 -26.91
C CYS A 81 3.90 -1.46 -26.63
N HIS A 82 4.25 -0.71 -27.68
CA HIS A 82 4.47 0.74 -27.62
C HIS A 82 3.24 1.49 -27.08
N GLN A 83 2.05 1.26 -27.66
CA GLN A 83 0.82 1.90 -27.21
C GLN A 83 0.50 1.62 -25.74
N ARG A 84 0.81 0.41 -25.24
CA ARG A 84 0.62 0.09 -23.83
C ARG A 84 1.62 0.82 -22.92
N LEU A 85 2.85 1.02 -23.39
CA LEU A 85 3.87 1.79 -22.70
C LEU A 85 3.48 3.27 -22.61
N GLU A 86 2.99 3.85 -23.71
CA GLU A 86 2.45 5.21 -23.75
C GLU A 86 1.28 5.38 -22.78
N ARG A 87 0.34 4.44 -22.76
CA ARG A 87 -0.78 4.47 -21.80
C ARG A 87 -0.29 4.46 -20.35
N LEU A 88 0.73 3.67 -20.02
CA LEU A 88 1.29 3.67 -18.66
C LEU A 88 1.89 5.03 -18.28
N LEU A 89 2.57 5.70 -19.22
CA LEU A 89 3.11 7.04 -19.03
C LEU A 89 1.99 8.07 -18.81
N THR A 90 1.01 8.07 -19.71
CA THR A 90 -0.15 8.99 -19.65
C THR A 90 -0.94 8.79 -18.37
N ASP A 91 -1.23 7.54 -17.98
CA ASP A 91 -1.93 7.23 -16.73
C ASP A 91 -1.15 7.74 -15.51
N LEU A 92 0.17 7.59 -15.51
CA LEU A 92 1.03 8.04 -14.41
C LEU A 92 0.99 9.55 -14.25
N HIS A 93 1.16 10.28 -15.35
CA HIS A 93 1.07 11.73 -15.35
C HIS A 93 -0.33 12.19 -14.93
N HIS A 94 -1.38 11.70 -15.62
CA HIS A 94 -2.77 12.08 -15.37
C HIS A 94 -3.19 11.82 -13.93
N LYS A 95 -2.84 10.66 -13.35
CA LYS A 95 -3.19 10.36 -11.97
C LYS A 95 -2.57 11.35 -11.00
N THR A 96 -1.30 11.68 -11.18
CA THR A 96 -0.56 12.59 -10.29
C THR A 96 -1.26 13.94 -10.19
N PHE A 97 -1.60 14.56 -11.32
CA PHE A 97 -2.28 15.87 -11.34
C PHE A 97 -3.74 15.78 -10.89
N THR A 98 -4.46 14.75 -11.31
CA THR A 98 -5.86 14.57 -10.92
C THR A 98 -5.99 14.37 -9.41
N LEU A 99 -5.02 13.72 -8.78
CA LEU A 99 -5.00 13.54 -7.33
C LEU A 99 -4.90 14.87 -6.59
N GLN A 100 -4.04 15.77 -7.03
CA GLN A 100 -3.91 17.12 -6.46
C GLN A 100 -5.24 17.89 -6.60
N ALA A 101 -5.82 17.90 -7.80
CA ALA A 101 -7.10 18.56 -8.06
C ALA A 101 -8.26 17.98 -7.23
N ARG A 102 -8.32 16.64 -7.06
CA ARG A 102 -9.36 16.00 -6.26
C ARG A 102 -9.20 16.25 -4.78
N THR A 103 -7.97 16.33 -4.27
CA THR A 103 -7.71 16.68 -2.85
C THR A 103 -8.29 18.05 -2.50
N LEU A 104 -8.20 18.99 -3.45
CA LEU A 104 -8.80 20.32 -3.30
C LEU A 104 -10.32 20.29 -3.30
N LYS A 105 -10.93 19.46 -4.15
CA LYS A 105 -12.39 19.40 -4.33
C LYS A 105 -13.09 18.59 -3.25
N TYR A 106 -12.45 17.54 -2.75
CA TYR A 106 -13.05 16.56 -1.84
C TYR A 106 -12.19 16.41 -0.58
N PRO A 107 -12.52 17.09 0.53
CA PRO A 107 -11.69 17.12 1.73
C PRO A 107 -11.58 15.76 2.44
N LYS A 108 -12.49 14.82 2.16
CA LYS A 108 -12.48 13.45 2.71
C LYS A 108 -11.49 12.52 2.02
N ILE A 109 -10.90 12.94 0.89
CA ILE A 109 -9.92 12.12 0.18
C ILE A 109 -8.56 12.27 0.87
N ASP A 110 -7.98 11.14 1.25
CA ASP A 110 -6.57 11.03 1.63
C ASP A 110 -5.74 10.78 0.35
N PRO A 111 -4.99 11.79 -0.14
CA PRO A 111 -4.17 11.64 -1.33
C PRO A 111 -3.09 10.55 -1.19
N ALA A 112 -2.51 10.35 0.00
CA ALA A 112 -1.46 9.36 0.20
C ALA A 112 -2.01 7.93 0.10
N VAL A 113 -3.18 7.67 0.67
CA VAL A 113 -3.87 6.38 0.54
C VAL A 113 -4.26 6.13 -0.92
N GLU A 114 -4.86 7.11 -1.59
CA GLU A 114 -5.28 6.96 -2.97
C GLU A 114 -4.09 6.74 -3.93
N TRP A 115 -2.98 7.47 -3.72
CA TRP A 115 -1.74 7.27 -4.48
C TRP A 115 -1.15 5.88 -4.26
N ARG A 116 -1.06 5.41 -3.01
CA ARG A 116 -0.52 4.07 -2.69
C ARG A 116 -1.33 2.96 -3.36
N ASN A 117 -2.65 3.04 -3.27
CA ASN A 117 -3.55 2.07 -3.87
C ASN A 117 -3.42 2.04 -5.39
N TRP A 118 -3.45 3.21 -6.03
CA TRP A 118 -3.29 3.31 -7.47
C TRP A 118 -1.89 2.85 -7.93
N SER A 119 -0.84 3.23 -7.21
CA SER A 119 0.55 2.87 -7.54
C SER A 119 0.80 1.37 -7.46
N LYS A 120 0.11 0.65 -6.57
CA LYS A 120 0.16 -0.82 -6.52
C LYS A 120 -0.39 -1.44 -7.81
N ALA A 121 -1.54 -0.97 -8.27
CA ALA A 121 -2.16 -1.44 -9.52
C ALA A 121 -1.33 -1.03 -10.75
N TRP A 122 -0.80 0.19 -10.77
CA TRP A 122 0.09 0.65 -11.84
C TRP A 122 1.36 -0.19 -11.93
N ARG A 123 2.04 -0.49 -10.81
CA ARG A 123 3.23 -1.36 -10.78
C ARG A 123 2.93 -2.78 -11.26
N ALA A 124 1.74 -3.30 -10.99
CA ALA A 124 1.31 -4.58 -11.53
C ALA A 124 1.21 -4.53 -13.07
N ARG A 125 0.58 -3.48 -13.63
CA ARG A 125 0.49 -3.28 -15.09
C ARG A 125 1.87 -3.04 -15.74
N TRP A 126 2.77 -2.33 -15.07
CA TRP A 126 4.15 -2.10 -15.52
C TRP A 126 4.96 -3.39 -15.62
N ARG A 127 4.91 -4.26 -14.60
CA ARG A 127 5.55 -5.60 -14.64
C ARG A 127 4.91 -6.50 -15.68
N GLU A 128 3.59 -6.42 -15.81
CA GLU A 128 2.85 -7.21 -16.77
C GLU A 128 3.22 -6.85 -18.22
N LEU A 129 3.44 -5.57 -18.49
CA LEU A 129 3.89 -5.11 -19.80
C LEU A 129 5.26 -5.71 -20.15
N ASP A 130 6.24 -5.64 -19.23
CA ASP A 130 7.56 -6.24 -19.42
C ASP A 130 7.47 -7.73 -19.74
N ARG A 131 6.69 -8.48 -18.94
CA ARG A 131 6.51 -9.91 -19.13
C ARG A 131 5.90 -10.26 -20.49
N ARG A 132 4.88 -9.51 -20.94
CA ARG A 132 4.20 -9.80 -22.22
C ARG A 132 5.03 -9.36 -23.43
N CYS A 133 5.61 -8.18 -23.35
CA CYS A 133 6.42 -7.62 -24.43
C CYS A 133 7.87 -8.11 -24.39
N ARG A 134 8.25 -8.92 -23.39
CA ARG A 134 9.58 -9.49 -23.20
C ARG A 134 10.68 -8.44 -23.28
N LEU A 135 10.41 -7.22 -22.79
CA LEU A 135 11.31 -6.08 -22.97
C LEU A 135 12.66 -6.35 -22.32
N SER A 136 12.67 -6.82 -21.07
CA SER A 136 13.91 -7.14 -20.35
C SER A 136 14.66 -8.34 -20.91
N GLU A 137 13.97 -9.29 -21.54
CA GLU A 137 14.57 -10.51 -22.10
C GLU A 137 15.18 -10.26 -23.48
N LEU A 138 14.51 -9.46 -24.32
CA LEU A 138 14.92 -9.21 -25.69
C LEU A 138 15.86 -8.00 -25.82
N ALA A 139 15.87 -7.10 -24.83
CA ALA A 139 16.78 -5.96 -24.83
C ALA A 139 18.26 -6.38 -24.78
N GLY A 140 19.10 -5.70 -25.55
CA GLY A 140 20.52 -6.00 -25.69
C GLY A 140 20.83 -7.21 -26.57
N SER A 141 19.80 -7.88 -27.13
CA SER A 141 20.02 -9.02 -28.03
C SER A 141 20.44 -8.63 -29.45
N GLY A 142 20.43 -7.32 -29.77
CA GLY A 142 20.81 -6.77 -31.08
C GLY A 142 19.77 -7.01 -32.20
N LYS A 143 18.61 -7.58 -31.88
CA LYS A 143 17.60 -7.99 -32.88
C LYS A 143 16.64 -6.88 -33.30
N SER A 144 16.28 -5.97 -32.39
CA SER A 144 15.41 -4.84 -32.69
C SER A 144 15.79 -3.64 -31.81
N LYS A 145 16.17 -2.54 -32.46
CA LYS A 145 16.50 -1.26 -31.79
C LYS A 145 15.28 -0.66 -31.11
N GLU A 146 14.09 -0.93 -31.63
CA GLU A 146 12.80 -0.50 -31.09
C GLU A 146 12.53 -1.15 -29.73
N ILE A 147 12.82 -2.45 -29.59
CA ILE A 147 12.71 -3.16 -28.30
C ILE A 147 13.68 -2.55 -27.29
N ASP A 148 14.94 -2.32 -27.67
CA ASP A 148 15.94 -1.70 -26.79
C ASP A 148 15.46 -0.32 -26.31
N ARG A 149 14.88 0.48 -27.21
CA ARG A 149 14.34 1.80 -26.86
C ARG A 149 13.12 1.72 -25.97
N MET A 150 12.18 0.80 -26.25
CA MET A 150 11.01 0.58 -25.39
C MET A 150 11.42 0.11 -23.99
N GLN A 151 12.44 -0.74 -23.89
CA GLN A 151 12.97 -1.19 -22.62
C GLN A 151 13.62 -0.05 -21.82
N ALA A 152 14.38 0.82 -22.49
CA ALA A 152 14.94 2.00 -21.85
C ALA A 152 13.84 2.92 -21.30
N ILE A 153 12.78 3.17 -22.07
CA ILE A 153 11.61 3.94 -21.61
C ILE A 153 10.92 3.24 -20.43
N HIS A 154 10.77 1.92 -20.48
CA HIS A 154 10.17 1.12 -19.41
C HIS A 154 10.93 1.24 -18.08
N ARG A 155 12.26 1.28 -18.12
CA ARG A 155 13.12 1.54 -16.94
C ARG A 155 12.91 2.95 -16.40
N VAL A 156 12.98 3.97 -17.25
CA VAL A 156 12.79 5.38 -16.87
C VAL A 156 11.39 5.60 -16.28
N LEU A 157 10.37 4.89 -16.76
CA LEU A 157 9.02 4.96 -16.21
C LEU A 157 8.94 4.54 -14.73
N ALA A 158 9.74 3.54 -14.32
CA ALA A 158 9.80 3.13 -12.92
C ALA A 158 10.41 4.23 -12.05
N GLU A 159 11.49 4.86 -12.52
CA GLU A 159 12.14 6.00 -11.85
C GLU A 159 11.20 7.20 -11.74
N LEU A 160 10.49 7.53 -12.84
CA LEU A 160 9.48 8.59 -12.86
C LEU A 160 8.36 8.34 -11.85
N GLN A 161 7.92 7.09 -11.68
CA GLN A 161 6.88 6.77 -10.69
C GLN A 161 7.37 7.04 -9.25
N LEU A 162 8.64 6.77 -8.96
CA LEU A 162 9.24 7.12 -7.67
C LEU A 162 9.34 8.65 -7.51
N GLY A 163 9.77 9.36 -8.56
CA GLY A 163 9.81 10.82 -8.59
C GLY A 163 8.44 11.45 -8.30
N TYR A 164 7.39 10.97 -8.94
CA TYR A 164 6.02 11.42 -8.69
C TYR A 164 5.52 11.06 -7.28
N SER A 165 5.95 9.92 -6.73
CA SER A 165 5.63 9.60 -5.33
C SER A 165 6.18 10.66 -4.39
N GLY A 166 7.43 11.09 -4.58
CA GLY A 166 8.00 12.19 -3.80
C GLY A 166 7.31 13.53 -4.02
N VAL A 167 6.77 13.81 -5.22
CA VAL A 167 5.94 15.00 -5.47
C VAL A 167 4.62 14.93 -4.70
N VAL A 168 3.95 13.79 -4.72
CA VAL A 168 2.70 13.58 -3.98
C VAL A 168 2.94 13.71 -2.48
N ASP A 169 3.97 13.06 -1.94
CA ASP A 169 4.29 13.13 -0.51
C ASP A 169 4.53 14.56 -0.05
N ARG A 170 5.36 15.33 -0.78
CA ARG A 170 5.57 16.76 -0.49
C ARG A 170 4.28 17.59 -0.60
N PHE A 171 3.41 17.26 -1.54
CA PHE A 171 2.11 17.93 -1.66
C PHE A 171 1.22 17.66 -0.44
N VAL A 172 1.16 16.41 0.02
CA VAL A 172 0.41 16.02 1.22
C VAL A 172 0.95 16.75 2.44
N GLU A 173 2.27 16.71 2.65
CA GLU A 173 2.91 17.29 3.84
C GLU A 173 2.82 18.81 3.90
N ARG A 174 3.04 19.50 2.78
CA ARG A 174 3.21 20.97 2.79
C ARG A 174 1.97 21.75 2.41
N PHE A 175 1.15 21.21 1.51
CA PHE A 175 0.15 22.02 0.81
C PHE A 175 -1.29 21.55 1.08
N ALA A 176 -1.53 20.26 1.27
CA ALA A 176 -2.90 19.74 1.37
C ALA A 176 -3.71 20.42 2.49
N ASP A 177 -3.16 20.54 3.70
CA ASP A 177 -3.87 21.15 4.83
C ASP A 177 -4.03 22.67 4.69
N ARG A 178 -2.99 23.36 4.19
CA ARG A 178 -3.07 24.80 3.92
C ARG A 178 -4.16 25.12 2.90
N LEU A 179 -4.21 24.36 1.81
CA LEU A 179 -5.22 24.53 0.76
C LEU A 179 -6.63 24.22 1.26
N ARG A 180 -6.80 23.21 2.12
CA ARG A 180 -8.07 22.94 2.80
C ARG A 180 -8.49 24.11 3.69
N GLY A 181 -7.55 24.71 4.42
CA GLY A 181 -7.76 25.93 5.22
C GLY A 181 -8.27 27.08 4.36
N LEU A 182 -7.52 27.46 3.32
CA LEU A 182 -7.91 28.54 2.39
C LEU A 182 -9.29 28.32 1.77
N ARG A 183 -9.65 27.08 1.46
CA ARG A 183 -10.98 26.76 0.93
C ARG A 183 -12.09 26.98 1.96
N LYS A 184 -11.86 26.65 3.23
CA LYS A 184 -12.79 26.95 4.32
C LYS A 184 -12.95 28.46 4.50
N ASP A 185 -11.85 29.19 4.44
CA ASP A 185 -11.86 30.66 4.56
C ASP A 185 -12.64 31.31 3.41
N LEU A 186 -12.40 30.89 2.16
CA LEU A 186 -13.17 31.34 1.00
C LEU A 186 -14.67 31.03 1.12
N ALA A 187 -15.02 29.84 1.65
CA ALA A 187 -16.42 29.49 1.89
C ALA A 187 -17.06 30.36 2.97
N ALA A 188 -16.33 30.69 4.04
CA ALA A 188 -16.79 31.60 5.08
C ALA A 188 -16.99 33.02 4.55
N VAL A 189 -16.05 33.54 3.74
CA VAL A 189 -16.19 34.84 3.06
C VAL A 189 -17.44 34.88 2.18
N ARG A 190 -17.67 33.82 1.39
CA ARG A 190 -18.89 33.72 0.57
C ARG A 190 -20.16 33.78 1.43
N ALA A 191 -20.21 33.02 2.52
CA ALA A 191 -21.37 33.04 3.42
C ALA A 191 -21.63 34.43 4.03
N MET A 192 -20.58 35.18 4.38
CA MET A 192 -20.71 36.56 4.88
C MET A 192 -21.28 37.51 3.81
N ILE A 193 -20.83 37.38 2.56
CA ILE A 193 -21.35 38.16 1.43
C ILE A 193 -22.84 37.86 1.23
N ASP A 194 -23.22 36.58 1.23
CA ASP A 194 -24.60 36.13 1.03
C ASP A 194 -25.52 36.66 2.15
N GLN A 195 -25.09 36.59 3.41
CA GLN A 195 -25.84 37.14 4.56
C GLN A 195 -26.04 38.66 4.46
N ARG A 196 -25.00 39.40 4.04
CA ARG A 196 -25.10 40.86 3.85
C ARG A 196 -26.07 41.20 2.71
N GLY A 197 -26.06 40.43 1.63
CA GLY A 197 -27.01 40.58 0.52
C GLY A 197 -28.45 40.34 0.95
N ALA A 198 -28.69 39.32 1.80
CA ALA A 198 -30.01 39.00 2.32
C ALA A 198 -30.59 40.10 3.24
N ARG A 199 -29.77 40.73 4.08
CA ARG A 199 -30.22 41.81 4.99
C ARG A 199 -30.59 43.13 4.29
N ARG A 200 -30.18 43.30 3.03
CA ARG A 200 -30.44 44.53 2.24
C ARG A 200 -31.72 44.44 1.40
N ARG A 201 -32.37 43.28 1.36
CA ARG A 201 -33.65 43.05 0.69
C ARG A 201 -34.75 43.05 1.74
#